data_AF-A0A925H3Y0-F1
#
_entry.id   AF-A0A925H3Y0-F1
#
_cell.length_a   1.000
_cell.length_b   1.000
_cell.length_c   1.000
_cell.angle_alpha   90.00
_cell.angle_beta   90.00
_cell.angle_gamma   90.00
#
_symmetry.space_group_name_H-M   'P 1'
#
loop_
_entity.id
_entity.type
_entity.pdbx_description
1 polymer ?
#
loop_
_entity_poly.entity_id
_entity_poly.type
_entity_poly.pdbx_seq_one_letter_code
_entity_poly.pdbx_strand_id
1 'polypeptide(L)' 'MSSCFNCGASVATEDRFCGNCGITVAPVSRPSGTVAPGGGEAAPVRPSGAPSAPFDAEGAPSAEQ' A
#
# COMPACT_ATOMS: atom_id res chain seq x y z
N MET A 1 20.20 17.13 3.52
CA MET A 1 19.87 15.73 3.18
C MET A 1 19.54 14.99 4.45
N SER A 2 18.36 14.37 4.51
CA SER A 2 17.90 13.51 5.61
C SER A 2 17.81 12.08 5.09
N SER A 3 18.21 11.09 5.90
CA SER A 3 18.06 9.67 5.54
C SER A 3 16.70 9.14 5.97
N CYS A 4 16.05 8.34 5.13
CA CYS A 4 14.83 7.64 5.46
C CYS A 4 15.09 6.61 6.57
N PHE A 5 14.34 6.66 7.67
CA PHE A 5 14.47 5.73 8.79
C PHE A 5 13.94 4.31 8.48
N ASN A 6 13.20 4.16 7.39
CA ASN A 6 12.63 2.87 6.97
C ASN A 6 13.54 2.12 5.99
N CYS A 7 14.10 2.79 4.99
CA CYS A 7 14.91 2.14 3.94
C CYS A 7 16.35 2.66 3.82
N GLY A 8 16.73 3.73 4.53
CA GLY A 8 18.07 4.32 4.46
C GLY A 8 18.34 5.21 3.24
N ALA A 9 17.37 5.38 2.33
CA ALA A 9 17.54 6.24 1.16
C ALA A 9 17.75 7.71 1.55
N SER A 10 18.50 8.45 0.71
CA SER A 10 18.67 9.89 0.86
C SER A 10 17.40 10.62 0.42
N VAL A 11 16.86 11.48 1.28
CA VAL A 11 15.64 12.27 1.04
C VAL A 11 15.95 13.75 1.26
N ALA A 12 15.33 14.63 0.46
CA ALA A 12 15.49 16.07 0.69
C ALA A 12 14.76 16.49 1.97
N THR A 13 15.21 17.58 2.58
CA THR A 13 14.62 18.08 3.82
C THR A 13 13.27 18.78 3.58
N GLU A 14 13.01 19.24 2.35
CA GLU A 14 11.70 19.74 1.91
C GLU A 14 10.70 18.62 1.56
N ASP A 15 11.18 17.41 1.27
CA ASP A 15 10.31 16.29 0.87
C ASP A 15 9.51 15.78 2.07
N ARG A 16 8.21 15.58 1.86
CA ARG A 16 7.31 14.99 2.86
C ARG A 16 7.27 13.46 2.80
N PHE A 17 7.81 12.87 1.74
CA PHE A 17 7.72 11.44 1.46
C PHE A 17 9.04 10.92 0.88
N CYS A 18 9.37 9.67 1.20
CA CYS A 18 10.52 9.01 0.61
C CYS A 18 10.17 8.53 -0.80
N GLY A 19 10.83 9.06 -1.83
CA GLY A 19 10.63 8.62 -3.22
C GLY A 19 11.09 7.19 -3.52
N ASN A 20 11.74 6.50 -2.57
CA ASN A 20 12.20 5.13 -2.74
C ASN A 20 11.22 4.09 -2.17
N CYS A 21 10.70 4.30 -0.96
CA CYS A 21 9.79 3.36 -0.31
C CYS A 21 8.36 3.89 -0.08
N GLY A 22 8.11 5.17 -0.34
CA GLY A 22 6.79 5.80 -0.22
C GLY A 22 6.38 6.20 1.20
N ILE A 23 7.24 6.01 2.21
CA ILE A 23 6.90 6.38 3.59
C ILE A 23 6.94 7.90 3.81
N THR A 24 6.04 8.41 4.64
CA THR A 24 6.05 9.81 5.07
C THR A 24 7.28 10.11 5.93
N VAL A 25 8.11 11.04 5.48
CA VAL A 25 9.21 11.62 6.25
C VAL A 25 8.79 13.04 6.60
N ALA A 26 8.23 13.22 7.79
CA ALA A 26 7.67 14.52 8.18
C ALA A 26 8.78 15.59 8.21
N PRO A 27 8.67 16.69 7.43
CA PRO A 27 9.56 17.82 7.60
C PRO A 27 9.26 18.41 8.98
N VAL A 28 10.31 18.70 9.76
CA VAL A 28 10.18 19.27 11.11
C VAL A 28 9.76 20.74 11.01
N SER A 29 8.54 20.99 10.51
CA SER A 29 7.84 22.24 10.72
C SER A 29 7.07 22.10 12.02
N ARG A 30 7.45 22.94 12.99
CA ARG A 30 6.91 23.11 14.35
C ARG A 30 5.55 22.43 14.57
N PRO A 31 5.38 21.64 15.64
CA PRO A 31 4.14 20.91 15.89
C PRO A 31 2.98 21.90 16.04
N SER A 32 2.19 22.07 14.98
CA SER A 32 0.92 22.76 15.05
C SER A 32 -0.08 21.77 15.63
N GLY A 33 -0.22 21.86 16.95
CA GLY A 33 -1.40 21.58 17.76
C GLY A 33 -2.39 20.50 17.30
N THR A 34 -2.53 19.49 18.16
CA THR A 34 -3.73 18.68 18.42
C THR A 34 -4.33 17.92 17.23
N VAL A 35 -3.85 16.69 17.02
CA VAL A 35 -4.72 15.66 16.43
C VAL A 35 -5.67 15.18 17.54
N ALA A 36 -6.93 15.58 17.45
CA ALA A 36 -8.00 14.95 18.22
C ALA A 36 -8.13 13.48 17.78
N PRO A 37 -8.35 12.51 18.68
CA PRO A 37 -8.75 11.16 18.28
C PRO A 37 -10.19 11.20 17.78
N GLY A 38 -10.38 11.57 16.51
CA GLY A 38 -11.64 11.41 15.79
C GLY A 38 -11.69 10.00 15.21
N GLY A 39 -12.51 9.15 15.83
CA GLY A 39 -12.72 7.76 15.43
C GLY A 39 -13.37 7.58 14.06
N GLY A 40 -13.38 6.33 13.61
CA GLY A 40 -14.12 5.88 12.44
C GLY A 40 -13.55 4.57 11.93
N GLU A 41 -14.23 3.48 12.26
CA GLU A 41 -13.92 2.10 11.91
C GLU A 41 -13.73 1.87 10.40
N ALA A 42 -12.50 1.66 9.94
CA ALA A 42 -12.29 0.89 8.71
C ALA A 42 -12.35 -0.60 9.08
N ALA A 43 -13.56 -1.10 9.36
CA ALA A 43 -13.78 -2.54 9.37
C ALA A 43 -13.29 -3.10 8.03
N PRO A 44 -12.43 -4.12 7.99
CA PRO A 44 -12.09 -4.75 6.73
C PRO A 44 -13.38 -5.29 6.15
N VAL A 45 -13.80 -4.72 5.02
CA VAL A 45 -14.87 -5.29 4.22
C VAL A 45 -14.51 -6.77 4.03
N ARG A 46 -15.35 -7.67 4.54
CA ARG A 46 -15.23 -9.09 4.27
C ARG A 46 -15.28 -9.21 2.75
N PRO A 47 -14.26 -9.75 2.06
CA PRO A 47 -14.39 -9.95 0.63
C PRO A 47 -15.61 -10.85 0.41
N SER A 48 -16.62 -10.29 -0.25
CA SER A 48 -17.76 -11.00 -0.80
C SER A 48 -17.22 -12.18 -1.57
N GLY A 49 -17.63 -13.37 -1.17
CA GLY A 49 -17.07 -14.61 -1.67
C GLY A 49 -17.09 -14.72 -3.18
N ALA A 50 -16.08 -15.40 -3.70
CA ALA A 50 -16.21 -16.46 -4.68
C ALA A 50 -14.81 -17.01 -4.96
N PRO A 51 -14.46 -18.25 -4.53
CA PRO A 51 -13.61 -19.03 -5.42
C PRO A 51 -14.42 -19.23 -6.69
N SER A 52 -13.98 -18.60 -7.78
CA SER A 52 -14.45 -18.95 -9.11
C SER A 52 -14.33 -20.46 -9.25
N ALA A 53 -15.46 -21.12 -9.50
CA ALA A 53 -15.55 -22.53 -9.84
C ALA A 53 -14.48 -22.93 -10.89
N PRO A 54 -14.05 -24.20 -10.89
CA PRO A 54 -12.81 -24.63 -11.52
C PRO A 54 -12.77 -24.30 -13.02
N PHE A 55 -11.63 -23.79 -13.45
CA PHE A 55 -11.22 -23.68 -14.85
C PHE A 55 -10.97 -25.07 -15.47
N ASP A 56 -11.93 -26.00 -15.37
CA ASP A 56 -11.90 -27.28 -16.10
C ASP A 56 -13.01 -27.28 -17.14
N ALA A 57 -12.90 -26.31 -18.05
CA ALA A 57 -13.24 -26.59 -19.43
C ALA A 57 -12.00 -27.25 -20.05
N GLU A 58 -11.86 -28.56 -19.81
CA GLU A 58 -11.00 -29.44 -20.60
C GLU A 58 -11.47 -29.35 -22.06
N GLY A 59 -11.03 -28.30 -22.72
CA GLY A 59 -11.11 -28.11 -24.15
C GLY A 59 -10.18 -29.14 -24.77
N ALA A 60 -10.76 -30.24 -25.21
CA ALA A 60 -10.12 -31.24 -26.03
C ALA A 60 -9.30 -30.59 -27.17
N PRO A 61 -7.99 -30.85 -27.30
CA PRO A 61 -7.37 -30.80 -28.61
C PRO A 61 -7.76 -32.09 -29.32
N SER A 62 -8.80 -31.99 -30.16
CA SER A 62 -8.89 -32.82 -31.35
C SER A 62 -7.61 -32.56 -32.16
N ALA A 63 -6.68 -33.51 -32.09
CA ALA A 63 -5.56 -33.62 -33.00
C ALA A 63 -5.56 -35.05 -33.51
N GLU A 64 -6.34 -35.22 -34.56
CA GLU A 64 -6.15 -36.16 -35.65
C GLU A 64 -4.64 -36.39 -35.94
N GLN A 65 -4.10 -37.55 -35.57
CA GLN A 65 -3.36 -38.52 -36.41
C GLN A 65 -3.07 -39.79 -35.60
#